data_AF-A0A068S8W0-F1
#
_entry.id   AF-A0A068S8W0-F1
#
_cell.length_a   1.000
_cell.length_b   1.000
_cell.length_c   1.000
_cell.angle_alpha   90.00
_cell.angle_beta   90.00
_cell.angle_gamma   90.00
#
_symmetry.space_group_name_H-M   'P 1'
#
loop_
_entity.id
_entity.type
_entity.pdbx_description
1 polymer ?
#
loop_
_entity_poly.entity_id
_entity_poly.type
_entity_poly.pdbx_seq_one_letter_code
_entity_poly.pdbx_strand_id
1 'polypeptide(L)'
;MLAAWLGKKKKRGWDLLEQPNHITLVKSVVFSGGAFFVLPRSVAMDTLTSHTRPTTDATITVRCIKSFEYRTCKSLVLQHLNLETTTVGELKSLVREKIKTTSGWKPYQNVEFDTIKLYTVAHGHKTQNLIINMEDDASLIFDDDSATLAWLGLENETEVSFFNRDTYETFKKNPDMKW
;
A
#
# COMPACT_ATOMS: atom_id res chain seq x y z
N MET A 1 7.28 -26.43 47.28
CA MET A 1 6.83 -27.46 46.31
C MET A 1 7.56 -27.20 44.99
N LEU A 2 8.23 -28.26 44.51
CA LEU A 2 8.78 -28.54 43.18
C LEU A 2 9.81 -27.62 42.51
N ALA A 3 10.87 -28.30 42.08
CA ALA A 3 12.09 -27.85 41.43
C ALA A 3 11.92 -27.60 39.92
N ALA A 4 12.86 -26.84 39.34
CA ALA A 4 13.49 -27.20 38.08
C ALA A 4 14.90 -26.59 37.97
N TRP A 5 15.90 -27.43 38.19
CA TRP A 5 17.28 -27.24 37.74
C TRP A 5 17.32 -27.55 36.24
N LEU A 6 17.87 -26.68 35.39
CA LEU A 6 18.68 -27.10 34.23
C LEU A 6 19.39 -25.92 33.54
N GLY A 7 20.72 -25.93 33.60
CA GLY A 7 21.54 -25.60 32.44
C GLY A 7 22.03 -24.17 32.24
N LYS A 8 23.11 -23.79 32.95
CA LYS A 8 24.09 -22.83 32.41
C LYS A 8 24.65 -23.36 31.08
N LYS A 9 24.14 -22.90 29.94
CA LYS A 9 24.78 -23.14 28.63
C LYS A 9 25.76 -22.01 28.32
N LYS A 10 26.98 -22.16 28.83
CA LYS A 10 28.15 -21.41 28.35
C LYS A 10 28.50 -21.91 26.95
N LYS A 11 28.10 -21.19 25.90
CA LYS A 11 28.62 -21.37 24.54
C LYS A 11 29.53 -20.17 24.22
N ARG A 12 30.85 -20.41 24.35
CA ARG A 12 31.96 -19.63 23.77
C ARG A 12 31.73 -18.12 23.55
N GLY A 13 32.11 -17.30 24.53
CA GLY A 13 32.57 -15.92 24.29
C GLY A 13 31.49 -14.87 24.03
N TRP A 14 30.35 -14.97 24.69
CA TRP A 14 29.29 -13.95 24.64
C TRP A 14 28.68 -13.79 26.03
N ASP A 15 28.63 -12.56 26.52
CA ASP A 15 27.87 -12.18 27.71
C ASP A 15 26.58 -11.46 27.27
N LEU A 16 25.49 -11.74 27.98
CA LEU A 16 24.17 -11.12 27.77
C LEU A 16 24.01 -9.96 28.75
N LEU A 17 23.65 -8.78 28.26
CA LEU A 17 23.22 -7.65 29.09
C LEU A 17 21.80 -7.27 28.66
N GLU A 18 20.84 -7.39 29.57
CA GLU A 18 19.44 -7.04 29.32
C GLU A 18 19.19 -5.56 29.61
N GLN A 19 18.57 -4.88 28.64
CA GLN A 19 17.87 -3.60 28.79
C GLN A 19 16.55 -3.69 28.00
N PRO A 20 15.47 -3.02 28.42
CA PRO A 20 14.13 -3.32 27.94
C PRO A 20 14.00 -2.85 26.49
N ASN A 21 13.61 -3.80 25.62
CA ASN A 21 13.06 -3.61 24.27
C ASN A 21 13.99 -3.78 23.06
N HIS A 22 15.18 -4.37 23.18
CA HIS A 22 15.92 -4.82 21.98
C HIS A 22 16.88 -5.99 22.26
N ILE A 23 16.83 -7.05 21.45
CA ILE A 23 17.81 -8.15 21.48
C ILE A 23 18.86 -7.89 20.40
N THR A 24 20.12 -7.69 20.78
CA THR A 24 21.24 -7.48 19.82
C THR A 24 22.34 -8.52 20.05
N LEU A 25 22.80 -9.17 18.97
CA LEU A 25 23.95 -10.08 18.98
C LEU A 25 25.23 -9.34 18.58
N VAL A 26 26.21 -9.23 19.49
CA VAL A 26 27.57 -8.66 19.24
C VAL A 26 28.71 -9.68 19.28
N LYS A 27 29.34 -10.00 18.12
CA LYS A 27 30.52 -10.88 18.05
C LYS A 27 31.72 -10.22 18.73
N SER A 28 32.23 -10.83 19.80
CA SER A 28 33.53 -10.47 20.36
C SER A 28 34.66 -10.96 19.45
N VAL A 29 35.40 -10.03 18.84
CA VAL A 29 36.69 -10.30 18.19
C VAL A 29 37.77 -9.75 19.12
N VAL A 30 38.61 -10.63 19.65
CA VAL A 30 39.79 -10.25 20.44
C VAL A 30 40.98 -10.18 19.48
N PHE A 31 41.57 -9.00 19.32
CA PHE A 31 42.88 -8.83 18.69
C PHE A 31 43.86 -8.28 19.73
N SER A 32 45.02 -8.94 19.82
CA SER A 32 46.16 -8.51 20.62
C SER A 32 46.78 -7.27 19.98
N GLY A 33 46.78 -6.15 20.72
CA GLY A 33 47.66 -5.01 20.48
C GLY A 33 47.09 -3.93 19.55
N GLY A 34 46.64 -2.82 20.15
CA GLY A 34 46.37 -1.56 19.44
C GLY A 34 44.88 -1.30 19.19
N ALA A 35 44.29 -0.42 20.01
CA ALA A 35 42.90 -0.01 19.85
C ALA A 35 42.77 0.99 18.69
N PHE A 36 42.22 0.53 17.56
CA PHE A 36 41.64 1.41 16.54
C PHE A 36 40.13 1.26 16.61
N PHE A 37 39.44 2.29 17.11
CA PHE A 37 37.99 2.28 17.25
C PHE A 37 37.37 2.60 15.89
N VAL A 38 37.05 1.58 15.09
CA VAL A 38 36.20 1.75 13.92
C VAL A 38 34.76 1.80 14.42
N LEU A 39 34.16 3.00 14.43
CA LEU A 39 32.75 3.16 14.72
C LEU A 39 31.96 2.23 13.78
N PRO A 40 31.06 1.37 14.28
CA PRO A 40 30.17 0.65 13.39
C PRO A 40 29.37 1.70 12.62
N ARG A 41 29.54 1.73 11.30
CA ARG A 41 28.64 2.48 10.43
C ARG A 41 27.24 1.96 10.74
N SER A 42 26.40 2.82 11.31
CA SER A 42 24.98 2.50 11.47
C SER A 42 24.46 2.12 10.10
N VAL A 43 24.09 0.85 9.93
CA VAL A 43 23.22 0.47 8.83
C VAL A 43 21.88 1.05 9.24
N ALA A 44 21.59 2.27 8.79
CA ALA A 44 20.23 2.76 8.79
C ALA A 44 19.41 1.73 8.03
N MET A 45 18.48 1.05 8.70
CA MET A 45 17.37 0.43 8.01
C MET A 45 16.75 1.57 7.20
N ASP A 46 16.86 1.48 5.88
CA ASP A 46 16.27 2.43 4.96
C ASP A 46 14.76 2.19 5.02
N THR A 47 14.13 2.66 6.09
CA THR A 47 12.69 2.60 6.28
C THR A 47 12.11 3.40 5.12
N LEU A 48 11.51 2.66 4.20
CA LEU A 48 10.94 3.17 2.97
C LEU A 48 10.05 4.37 3.31
N THR A 49 10.26 5.49 2.63
CA THR A 49 9.60 6.78 2.94
C THR A 49 8.07 6.72 2.92
N SER A 50 7.50 5.67 2.33
CA SER A 50 6.06 5.35 2.36
C SER A 50 5.54 5.03 3.77
N HIS A 51 6.33 4.36 4.62
CA HIS A 51 5.95 4.02 5.99
C HIS A 51 6.16 5.16 7.00
N THR A 52 6.77 6.28 6.57
CA THR A 52 7.07 7.42 7.43
C THR A 52 5.84 8.31 7.66
N ARG A 53 4.80 8.22 6.82
CA ARG A 53 3.52 8.91 7.04
C ARG A 53 2.56 8.02 7.82
N PRO A 54 1.84 8.56 8.81
CA PRO A 54 0.85 7.77 9.54
C PRO A 54 -0.30 7.38 8.60
N THR A 55 -0.86 6.19 8.80
CA THR A 55 -2.03 5.66 8.08
C THR A 55 -3.26 6.59 8.17
N THR A 56 -3.27 7.49 9.15
CA THR A 56 -4.30 8.50 9.37
C THR A 56 -4.19 9.73 8.46
N ASP A 57 -3.05 9.94 7.78
CA ASP A 57 -2.80 11.05 6.85
C ASP A 57 -2.15 10.55 5.56
N ALA A 58 -2.94 9.79 4.80
CA ALA A 58 -2.53 9.19 3.55
C ALA A 58 -2.94 10.02 2.32
N THR A 59 -2.14 9.92 1.27
CA THR A 59 -2.49 10.40 -0.07
C THR A 59 -2.80 9.21 -0.97
N ILE A 60 -3.99 9.17 -1.56
CA ILE A 60 -4.41 8.14 -2.52
C ILE A 60 -4.65 8.78 -3.88
N THR A 61 -4.24 8.08 -4.94
CA THR A 61 -4.57 8.47 -6.31
C THR A 61 -5.69 7.58 -6.86
N VAL A 62 -6.82 8.19 -7.20
CA VAL A 62 -7.97 7.51 -7.81
C VAL A 62 -7.95 7.75 -9.32
N ARG A 63 -7.67 6.70 -10.09
CA ARG A 63 -7.71 6.69 -11.55
C ARG A 63 -9.13 6.42 -12.01
N CYS A 64 -9.86 7.46 -12.36
CA CYS A 64 -11.21 7.33 -12.92
C CYS A 64 -11.11 6.93 -14.38
N ILE A 65 -11.62 5.75 -14.74
CA ILE A 65 -11.60 5.23 -16.10
C ILE A 65 -12.94 5.52 -16.76
N LYS A 66 -12.93 6.31 -17.84
CA LYS A 66 -14.12 6.62 -18.63
C LYS A 66 -14.39 5.56 -19.70
N SER A 67 -13.34 5.04 -20.32
CA SER A 67 -13.48 4.03 -21.38
C SER A 67 -12.27 3.11 -21.40
N PHE A 68 -12.54 1.81 -21.38
CA PHE A 68 -11.53 0.77 -21.50
C PHE A 68 -11.00 0.65 -22.94
N GLU A 69 -11.92 0.67 -23.92
CA GLU A 69 -11.60 0.53 -25.35
C GLU A 69 -10.68 1.64 -25.86
N TYR A 70 -10.97 2.89 -25.50
CA TYR A 70 -10.18 4.08 -25.87
C TYR A 70 -9.10 4.43 -24.84
N ARG A 71 -8.92 3.60 -23.81
CA ARG A 71 -7.96 3.79 -22.71
C ARG A 71 -8.02 5.18 -22.06
N THR A 72 -9.22 5.75 -21.96
CA THR A 72 -9.43 7.10 -21.44
C THR A 72 -9.57 7.04 -19.92
N CYS A 73 -8.59 7.59 -19.20
CA CYS A 73 -8.63 7.74 -17.75
C CYS A 73 -8.08 9.10 -17.30
N LYS A 74 -8.49 9.51 -16.10
CA LYS A 74 -7.99 10.72 -15.44
C LYS A 74 -7.76 10.43 -13.96
N SER A 75 -6.62 10.86 -13.44
CA SER A 75 -6.26 10.69 -12.03
C SER A 75 -6.80 11.84 -11.18
N LEU A 76 -7.42 11.51 -10.06
CA LEU A 76 -7.83 12.39 -8.98
C LEU A 76 -6.98 12.08 -7.75
N VAL A 77 -6.20 13.06 -7.29
CA VAL A 77 -5.39 12.90 -6.07
C VAL A 77 -6.22 13.35 -4.86
N LEU A 78 -6.31 12.49 -3.87
CA LEU A 78 -6.96 12.74 -2.59
C LEU A 78 -5.90 12.75 -1.50
N GLN A 79 -5.82 13.85 -0.76
CA GLN A 79 -4.86 14.05 0.33
C GLN A 79 -5.60 14.07 1.66
N HIS A 80 -4.88 13.81 2.75
CA HIS A 80 -5.42 13.87 4.11
C HIS A 80 -6.57 12.90 4.37
N LEU A 81 -6.45 11.68 3.81
CA LEU A 81 -7.39 10.59 4.08
C LEU A 81 -6.90 9.77 5.27
N ASN A 82 -7.84 9.45 6.17
CA ASN A 82 -7.61 8.50 7.24
C ASN A 82 -8.07 7.10 6.80
N LEU A 83 -7.12 6.22 6.50
CA LEU A 83 -7.42 4.91 5.92
C LEU A 83 -8.07 3.94 6.93
N GLU A 84 -7.88 4.16 8.23
CA GLU A 84 -8.44 3.31 9.27
C GLU A 84 -9.93 3.57 9.48
N THR A 85 -10.37 4.80 9.22
CA THR A 85 -11.77 5.22 9.45
C THR A 85 -12.57 5.30 8.16
N THR A 86 -11.95 5.73 7.05
CA THR A 86 -12.67 5.94 5.80
C THR A 86 -13.05 4.60 5.18
N THR A 87 -14.32 4.49 4.80
CA THR A 87 -14.86 3.30 4.14
C THR A 87 -14.77 3.40 2.61
N VAL A 88 -14.91 2.27 1.92
CA VAL A 88 -14.98 2.24 0.45
C VAL A 88 -16.16 3.06 -0.07
N GLY A 89 -17.33 2.96 0.56
CA GLY A 89 -18.53 3.71 0.16
C GLY A 89 -18.36 5.22 0.30
N GLU A 90 -17.69 5.67 1.36
CA GLU A 90 -17.31 7.08 1.56
C GLU A 90 -16.33 7.55 0.48
N LEU A 91 -15.30 6.76 0.18
CA LEU A 91 -14.34 7.07 -0.88
C LEU A 91 -15.03 7.23 -2.23
N LYS A 92 -15.93 6.28 -2.62
CA LYS A 92 -16.73 6.37 -3.85
C LYS A 92 -17.55 7.66 -3.90
N SER A 93 -18.18 8.03 -2.79
CA SER A 93 -19.03 9.21 -2.71
C SER A 93 -18.22 10.51 -2.83
N LEU A 94 -17.09 10.59 -2.14
CA LEU A 94 -16.16 11.73 -2.18
C LEU A 94 -15.61 11.95 -3.61
N VAL A 95 -15.22 10.87 -4.29
CA VAL A 95 -14.74 10.95 -5.68
C VAL A 95 -15.86 11.44 -6.62
N ARG A 96 -17.08 10.89 -6.49
CA ARG A 96 -18.25 11.32 -7.28
C ARG A 96 -18.57 12.80 -7.08
N GLU A 97 -18.49 13.29 -5.84
CA GLU A 97 -18.67 14.71 -5.54
C GLU A 97 -17.60 15.58 -6.21
N LYS A 98 -16.32 15.21 -6.07
CA LYS A 98 -15.22 15.97 -6.69
C LYS A 98 -15.31 16.02 -8.21
N ILE A 99 -15.78 14.95 -8.87
CA ILE A 99 -16.04 14.91 -10.31
C ILE A 99 -17.10 15.94 -10.73
N LYS A 100 -18.15 16.12 -9.91
CA LYS A 100 -19.22 17.09 -10.17
C LYS A 100 -18.76 18.53 -9.95
N THR A 101 -17.99 18.77 -8.88
CA THR A 101 -17.60 20.12 -8.47
C THR A 101 -16.43 20.69 -9.29
N THR A 102 -15.51 19.85 -9.74
CA THR A 102 -14.27 20.31 -10.39
C THR A 102 -14.47 20.52 -11.90
N SER A 103 -14.22 21.74 -12.40
CA SER A 103 -14.46 22.13 -13.80
C SER A 103 -13.74 21.25 -14.84
N GLY A 104 -12.56 20.72 -14.53
CA GLY A 104 -11.78 19.85 -15.42
C GLY A 104 -12.37 18.44 -15.59
N TRP A 105 -13.46 18.11 -14.92
CA TRP A 105 -14.06 16.77 -14.92
C TRP A 105 -15.37 16.67 -15.70
N LYS A 106 -15.77 17.73 -16.41
CA LYS A 106 -16.97 17.75 -17.27
C LYS A 106 -17.14 16.49 -18.15
N PRO A 107 -16.10 15.94 -18.82
CA PRO A 107 -16.26 14.75 -19.67
C PRO A 107 -16.60 13.45 -18.91
N TYR A 108 -16.45 13.46 -17.59
CA TYR A 108 -16.63 12.31 -16.69
C TYR A 108 -17.95 12.41 -15.90
N GLN A 109 -18.67 13.54 -15.94
CA GLN A 109 -19.88 13.74 -15.14
C GLN A 109 -21.05 12.84 -15.57
N ASN A 110 -21.09 12.43 -16.83
CA ASN A 110 -22.11 11.53 -17.38
C ASN A 110 -21.69 10.05 -17.35
N VAL A 111 -20.54 9.74 -16.75
CA VAL A 111 -20.05 8.37 -16.62
C VAL A 111 -20.49 7.86 -15.26
N GLU A 112 -21.06 6.66 -15.25
CA GLU A 112 -21.38 5.97 -14.00
C GLU A 112 -20.12 5.36 -13.41
N PHE A 113 -19.93 5.52 -12.11
CA PHE A 113 -18.82 4.90 -11.39
C PHE A 113 -19.37 4.17 -10.17
N ASP A 114 -19.11 2.86 -10.11
CA ASP A 114 -19.65 1.96 -9.09
C ASP A 114 -18.56 1.13 -8.40
N THR A 115 -17.47 0.83 -9.10
CA THR A 115 -16.50 -0.21 -8.70
C THR A 115 -15.12 0.36 -8.56
N ILE A 116 -14.49 0.11 -7.41
CA ILE A 116 -13.08 0.42 -7.16
C ILE A 116 -12.28 -0.88 -7.24
N LYS A 117 -11.13 -0.82 -7.92
CA LYS A 117 -10.14 -1.91 -7.96
C LYS A 117 -8.77 -1.39 -7.54
N LEU A 118 -8.04 -2.15 -6.74
CA LEU A 118 -6.63 -1.89 -6.43
C LEU A 118 -5.79 -1.99 -7.71
N TYR A 119 -5.02 -0.95 -8.01
CA TYR A 119 -4.15 -0.92 -9.19
C TYR A 119 -2.70 -1.20 -8.82
N THR A 120 -2.12 -0.38 -7.95
CA THR A 120 -0.76 -0.57 -7.43
C THR A 120 -0.65 0.01 -6.02
N VAL A 121 0.02 -0.72 -5.13
CA VAL A 121 0.51 -0.18 -3.86
C VAL A 121 1.89 0.44 -4.06
N ALA A 122 2.31 1.32 -3.15
CA ALA A 122 3.65 1.89 -3.18
C ALA A 122 4.69 0.75 -3.25
N HIS A 123 5.63 0.85 -4.20
CA HIS A 123 6.67 -0.16 -4.44
C HIS A 123 6.19 -1.54 -4.94
N GLY A 124 4.91 -1.67 -5.32
CA GLY A 124 4.37 -2.84 -5.98
C GLY A 124 4.85 -3.00 -7.44
N HIS A 125 4.72 -4.21 -7.98
CA HIS A 125 4.99 -4.46 -9.40
C HIS A 125 3.97 -3.73 -10.27
N LYS A 126 4.47 -2.90 -11.19
CA LYS A 126 3.64 -2.19 -12.17
C LYS A 126 3.09 -3.19 -13.18
N THR A 127 1.78 -3.13 -13.41
CA THR A 127 1.10 -4.01 -14.37
C THR A 127 1.43 -3.60 -15.81
N GLN A 128 1.44 -4.57 -16.73
CA GLN A 128 1.75 -4.32 -18.15
C GLN A 128 0.57 -3.62 -18.90
N ASN A 129 -0.64 -3.70 -18.36
CA ASN A 129 -1.83 -3.11 -18.95
C ASN A 129 -1.97 -1.63 -18.58
N LEU A 130 -1.97 -0.77 -19.59
CA LEU A 130 -1.99 0.69 -19.40
C LEU A 130 -3.30 1.23 -18.80
N ILE A 131 -4.42 0.55 -19.06
CA ILE A 131 -5.75 1.05 -18.64
C ILE A 131 -6.22 0.44 -17.31
N ILE A 132 -6.20 -0.89 -17.17
CA ILE A 132 -6.60 -1.59 -15.95
C ILE A 132 -5.88 -2.94 -15.84
N ASN A 133 -5.56 -3.36 -14.62
CA ASN A 133 -5.14 -4.73 -14.38
C ASN A 133 -6.33 -5.68 -14.62
N MET A 134 -6.17 -6.72 -15.43
CA MET A 134 -7.21 -7.74 -15.67
C MET A 134 -6.98 -9.02 -14.86
N GLU A 135 -5.84 -9.10 -14.18
CA GLU A 135 -5.52 -10.22 -13.30
C GLU A 135 -6.20 -10.04 -11.93
N ASP A 136 -6.45 -11.17 -11.29
CA ASP A 136 -6.92 -11.30 -9.90
C ASP A 136 -8.07 -10.36 -9.48
N ASP A 137 -9.17 -10.38 -10.24
CA ASP A 137 -10.36 -9.58 -9.94
C ASP A 137 -10.97 -9.89 -8.58
N ALA A 138 -10.88 -11.13 -8.12
CA ALA A 138 -11.54 -11.58 -6.90
C ALA A 138 -10.90 -10.98 -5.63
N SER A 139 -9.59 -10.72 -5.64
CA SER A 139 -8.89 -10.14 -4.49
C SER A 139 -8.78 -8.62 -4.58
N LEU A 140 -8.67 -8.07 -5.80
CA LEU A 140 -8.34 -6.66 -6.00
C LEU A 140 -9.57 -5.75 -6.11
N ILE A 141 -10.77 -6.30 -6.32
CA ILE A 141 -11.99 -5.51 -6.43
C ILE A 141 -12.65 -5.38 -5.06
N PHE A 142 -13.03 -4.15 -4.71
CA PHE A 142 -13.65 -3.85 -3.43
C PHE A 142 -15.17 -3.96 -3.55
N ASP A 143 -15.68 -5.15 -3.26
CA ASP A 143 -17.12 -5.45 -3.26
C ASP A 143 -17.84 -5.01 -1.98
N ASP A 144 -17.12 -4.90 -0.86
CA ASP A 144 -17.67 -4.46 0.42
C ASP A 144 -17.49 -2.94 0.62
N ASP A 145 -18.60 -2.21 0.51
CA ASP A 145 -18.63 -0.75 0.70
C ASP A 145 -18.39 -0.33 2.16
N SER A 146 -18.60 -1.23 3.13
CA SER A 146 -18.46 -0.96 4.56
C SER A 146 -17.04 -1.21 5.09
N ALA A 147 -16.21 -1.91 4.31
CA ALA A 147 -14.82 -2.17 4.66
C ALA A 147 -14.01 -0.86 4.69
N THR A 148 -13.07 -0.78 5.64
CA THR A 148 -12.14 0.35 5.73
C THR A 148 -11.00 0.18 4.73
N LEU A 149 -10.45 1.30 4.27
CA LEU A 149 -9.37 1.29 3.27
C LEU A 149 -8.12 0.58 3.79
N ALA A 150 -7.79 0.75 5.08
CA ALA A 150 -6.66 0.06 5.70
C ALA A 150 -6.86 -1.46 5.74
N TRP A 151 -8.09 -1.95 5.97
CA TRP A 151 -8.39 -3.39 5.98
C TRP A 151 -8.16 -4.04 4.61
N LEU A 152 -8.44 -3.31 3.54
CA LEU A 152 -8.21 -3.74 2.16
C LEU A 152 -6.75 -3.61 1.72
N GLY A 153 -5.84 -3.25 2.63
CA GLY A 153 -4.42 -3.14 2.37
C GLY A 153 -4.01 -1.89 1.59
N LEU A 154 -4.84 -0.83 1.60
CA LEU A 154 -4.40 0.46 1.05
C LEU A 154 -3.39 1.10 2.01
N GLU A 155 -2.33 1.63 1.41
CA GLU A 155 -1.27 2.38 2.08
C GLU A 155 -1.15 3.80 1.50
N ASN A 156 -0.29 4.63 2.09
CA ASN A 156 0.05 5.92 1.51
C ASN A 156 0.61 5.74 0.07
N GLU A 157 0.22 6.64 -0.83
CA GLU A 157 0.57 6.64 -2.26
C GLU A 157 0.02 5.46 -3.06
N THR A 158 -0.98 4.75 -2.51
CA THR A 158 -1.71 3.72 -3.27
C THR A 158 -2.47 4.33 -4.43
N GLU A 159 -2.46 3.62 -5.56
CA GLU A 159 -3.29 3.92 -6.73
C GLU A 159 -4.43 2.91 -6.83
N VAL A 160 -5.64 3.42 -7.00
CA VAL A 160 -6.85 2.63 -7.24
C VAL A 160 -7.54 3.08 -8.52
N SER A 161 -8.20 2.17 -9.22
CA SER A 161 -9.01 2.46 -10.39
C SER A 161 -10.49 2.54 -10.02
N PHE A 162 -11.20 3.56 -10.50
CA PHE A 162 -12.66 3.72 -10.31
C PHE A 162 -13.35 3.73 -11.67
N PHE A 163 -14.31 2.84 -11.87
CA PHE A 163 -14.93 2.57 -13.16
C PHE A 163 -16.36 2.00 -13.02
N ASN A 164 -17.02 1.76 -14.16
CA ASN A 164 -18.31 1.07 -14.24
C ASN A 164 -18.11 -0.45 -14.42
N ARG A 165 -18.72 -1.26 -13.56
CA ARG A 165 -18.56 -2.72 -13.53
C ARG A 165 -18.96 -3.38 -14.84
N ASP A 166 -20.12 -3.01 -15.36
CA ASP A 166 -20.69 -3.61 -16.57
C ASP A 166 -19.78 -3.38 -17.78
N THR A 167 -19.30 -2.14 -17.95
CA THR A 167 -18.37 -1.81 -19.04
C THR A 167 -17.04 -2.56 -18.92
N TYR A 168 -16.56 -2.81 -17.70
CA TYR A 168 -15.36 -3.60 -17.46
C TYR A 168 -15.58 -5.07 -17.83
N GLU A 169 -16.68 -5.69 -17.41
CA GLU A 169 -16.99 -7.08 -17.72
C GLU A 169 -17.21 -7.31 -19.22
N THR A 170 -17.83 -6.35 -19.90
CA THR A 170 -18.00 -6.35 -21.36
C THR A 170 -16.65 -6.27 -22.07
N PHE A 171 -15.78 -5.34 -21.65
CA PHE A 171 -14.42 -5.23 -22.17
C PHE A 171 -13.59 -6.49 -21.92
N LYS A 172 -13.74 -7.13 -20.75
CA LYS A 172 -13.02 -8.37 -20.41
C LYS A 172 -13.41 -9.54 -21.33
N LYS A 173 -14.69 -9.62 -21.74
CA LYS A 173 -15.18 -10.66 -22.67
C LYS A 173 -14.66 -10.45 -24.09
N ASN A 174 -14.48 -9.20 -24.51
CA ASN A 174 -13.93 -8.85 -25.83
C ASN A 174 -12.98 -7.65 -25.71
N PRO A 175 -11.70 -7.89 -25.36
CA PRO A 175 -10.73 -6.82 -25.14
C PRO A 175 -10.25 -6.26 -26.48
N ASP A 176 -11.10 -5.44 -27.10
CA ASP A 176 -10.78 -4.72 -28.32
C ASP A 176 -10.35 -3.29 -28.01
N MET A 177 -9.28 -2.85 -28.65
CA MET A 177 -8.66 -1.55 -28.41
C MET A 177 -8.94 -0.65 -29.59
N LYS A 178 -9.69 0.42 -29.33
CA LYS A 178 -10.06 1.41 -30.34
C LYS A 178 -9.04 2.55 -30.33
N TRP A 179 -8.71 3.02 -31.53
CA TRP A 179 -7.76 4.11 -31.78
C TRP A 179 -8.48 5.40 -32.17
#